data_AF-A0A9P4P248-F1
#
_entry.id   AF-A0A9P4P248-F1
#
_cell.length_a   1.000
_cell.length_b   1.000
_cell.length_c   1.000
_cell.angle_alpha   90.00
_cell.angle_beta   90.00
_cell.angle_gamma   90.00
#
_symmetry.space_group_name_H-M   'P 1'
#
loop_
_entity.id
_entity.type
_entity.pdbx_description
1 polymer ?
#
loop_
_entity_poly.entity_id
_entity_poly.type
_entity_poly.pdbx_seq_one_letter_code
_entity_poly.pdbx_strand_id
1 'polypeptide(L)'
;MLLPQTLLLLLVSISQFALSTSTLATRPKKSAKKPSTKPTVYFIRHGEKPSNGEDGLSTDGLRRAQCLRRVFNANSTFNIGHVIAQRPTADGSQGRPYDTVKPLSKDLGIKVDKKCDRDDIACVEKMVKHYSGPGNILICWEHTRMTNISAALGDENPPIFPGNDYHHIWEDPYPYTHVNNVLINQECPGLDTHPEDKYLIIGLVVVLVLGVIGAGVAFWKFRERDDDGYEVIE
;
A
#
# COMPACT_ATOMS: atom_id res chain seq x y z
N MET A 1 -94.76 -25.68 18.51
CA MET A 1 -93.82 -25.02 19.44
C MET A 1 -92.59 -24.66 18.62
N LEU A 2 -92.61 -23.44 18.06
CA LEU A 2 -91.85 -22.26 18.51
C LEU A 2 -90.47 -22.15 17.83
N LEU A 3 -90.52 -21.58 16.61
CA LEU A 3 -89.60 -20.51 16.15
C LEU A 3 -89.88 -19.25 17.02
N PRO A 4 -89.04 -18.17 17.06
CA PRO A 4 -88.27 -17.67 15.90
C PRO A 4 -86.97 -16.84 16.15
N GLN A 5 -86.34 -16.43 15.02
CA GLN A 5 -85.64 -15.14 14.74
C GLN A 5 -84.26 -14.86 15.37
N THR A 6 -83.20 -14.39 14.68
CA THR A 6 -83.04 -13.37 13.61
C THR A 6 -81.73 -13.62 12.79
N LEU A 7 -81.69 -13.59 11.45
CA LEU A 7 -81.57 -12.42 10.52
C LEU A 7 -80.07 -12.03 10.25
N LEU A 8 -79.51 -11.70 9.08
CA LEU A 8 -79.81 -11.77 7.64
C LEU A 8 -78.61 -11.14 6.88
N LEU A 9 -78.18 -11.77 5.78
CA LEU A 9 -77.53 -11.26 4.52
C LEU A 9 -76.50 -10.09 4.54
N LEU A 10 -75.39 -10.26 3.79
CA LEU A 10 -75.10 -9.42 2.61
C LEU A 10 -73.94 -9.98 1.73
N LEU A 11 -74.19 -9.96 0.43
CA LEU A 11 -73.35 -10.36 -0.69
C LEU A 11 -72.33 -9.25 -1.03
N VAL A 12 -71.05 -9.56 -1.27
CA VAL A 12 -70.18 -8.71 -2.12
C VAL A 12 -69.22 -9.60 -2.92
N SER A 13 -69.28 -9.47 -4.23
CA SER A 13 -68.39 -10.10 -5.21
C SER A 13 -66.99 -9.51 -5.13
N ILE A 14 -65.95 -10.35 -5.09
CA ILE A 14 -64.58 -9.88 -5.41
C ILE A 14 -63.95 -10.87 -6.38
N SER A 15 -64.14 -10.54 -7.66
CA SER A 15 -63.17 -10.58 -8.76
C SER A 15 -62.12 -11.69 -8.75
N GLN A 16 -62.24 -12.59 -9.72
CA GLN A 16 -61.14 -13.46 -10.16
C GLN A 16 -59.99 -12.60 -10.68
N PHE A 17 -58.96 -12.38 -9.86
CA PHE A 17 -57.68 -11.86 -10.33
C PHE A 17 -56.91 -13.00 -11.01
N ALA A 18 -57.16 -13.18 -12.31
CA ALA A 18 -56.26 -13.94 -13.15
C ALA A 18 -54.92 -13.18 -13.23
N LEU A 19 -53.91 -13.64 -12.48
CA LEU A 19 -52.54 -13.18 -12.67
C LEU A 19 -52.06 -13.70 -14.04
N SER A 20 -52.16 -12.85 -15.05
CA SER A 20 -51.37 -13.01 -16.28
C SER A 20 -49.89 -12.96 -15.92
N THR A 21 -49.27 -14.13 -15.81
CA THR A 21 -47.81 -14.25 -15.74
C THR A 21 -47.26 -13.99 -17.13
N SER A 22 -47.06 -12.72 -17.47
CA SER A 22 -46.25 -12.31 -18.61
C SER A 22 -44.81 -12.72 -18.36
N THR A 23 -44.42 -13.91 -18.84
CA THR A 23 -43.02 -14.30 -18.97
C THR A 23 -42.36 -13.39 -20.00
N LEU A 24 -41.81 -12.25 -19.55
CA LEU A 24 -40.81 -11.53 -20.32
C LEU A 24 -39.60 -12.45 -20.41
N ALA A 25 -39.43 -13.10 -21.56
CA ALA A 25 -38.16 -13.65 -21.97
C ALA A 25 -37.16 -12.48 -22.08
N THR A 26 -36.46 -12.19 -20.98
CA THR A 26 -35.32 -11.28 -21.00
C THR A 26 -34.25 -11.90 -21.88
N ARG A 27 -34.15 -11.38 -23.11
CA ARG A 27 -33.02 -11.60 -24.00
C ARG A 27 -31.74 -11.39 -23.19
N PRO A 28 -30.77 -12.32 -23.20
CA PRO A 28 -29.51 -12.11 -22.49
C PRO A 28 -28.88 -10.84 -23.05
N LYS A 29 -28.87 -9.77 -22.26
CA LYS A 29 -28.08 -8.59 -22.56
C LYS A 29 -26.64 -9.08 -22.60
N LYS A 30 -26.02 -9.07 -23.78
CA LYS A 30 -24.56 -9.21 -23.91
C LYS A 30 -23.96 -8.25 -22.88
N SER A 31 -23.28 -8.83 -21.88
CA SER A 31 -22.62 -8.04 -20.84
C SER A 31 -21.70 -7.05 -21.53
N ALA A 32 -21.97 -5.77 -21.38
CA ALA A 32 -21.08 -4.74 -21.89
C ALA A 32 -19.73 -4.95 -21.19
N LYS A 33 -18.69 -5.22 -21.98
CA LYS A 33 -17.31 -5.28 -21.48
C LYS A 33 -17.03 -3.90 -20.88
N LYS A 34 -16.94 -3.82 -19.54
CA LYS A 34 -16.51 -2.61 -18.81
C LYS A 34 -15.28 -2.08 -19.55
N PRO A 35 -15.18 -0.78 -19.88
CA PRO A 35 -13.97 -0.26 -20.50
C PRO A 35 -12.81 -0.65 -19.59
N SER A 36 -11.86 -1.42 -20.12
CA SER A 36 -10.66 -1.75 -19.35
C SER A 36 -9.87 -0.45 -19.27
N THR A 37 -10.06 0.30 -18.19
CA THR A 37 -9.10 1.32 -17.79
C THR A 37 -7.75 0.62 -17.77
N LYS A 38 -6.82 1.09 -18.61
CA LYS A 38 -5.46 0.56 -18.64
C LYS A 38 -4.86 0.73 -17.23
N PRO A 39 -4.08 -0.25 -16.76
CA PRO A 39 -3.56 -0.21 -15.39
C PRO A 39 -2.61 0.98 -15.22
N THR A 40 -2.53 1.50 -14.01
CA THR A 40 -1.34 2.25 -13.58
C THR A 40 -0.22 1.25 -13.25
N VAL A 41 1.01 1.61 -13.56
CA VAL A 41 2.19 0.84 -13.17
C VAL A 41 2.85 1.51 -11.99
N TYR A 42 3.02 0.77 -10.90
CA TYR A 42 3.78 1.22 -9.74
C TYR A 42 5.14 0.52 -9.73
N PHE A 43 6.21 1.26 -9.45
CA PHE A 43 7.54 0.68 -9.33
C PHE A 43 8.09 0.85 -7.91
N ILE A 44 8.70 -0.22 -7.41
CA ILE A 44 9.46 -0.22 -6.16
C ILE A 44 10.80 -0.92 -6.35
N ARG A 45 11.80 -0.48 -5.60
CA ARG A 45 13.07 -1.21 -5.48
C ARG A 45 12.86 -2.47 -4.63
N HIS A 46 13.70 -3.48 -4.83
CA HIS A 46 13.89 -4.54 -3.85
C HIS A 46 14.30 -4.01 -2.46
N GLY A 47 13.98 -4.76 -1.40
CA GLY A 47 14.38 -4.44 -0.03
C GLY A 47 15.90 -4.50 0.21
N GLU A 48 16.31 -4.00 1.36
CA GLU A 48 17.71 -3.79 1.75
C GLU A 48 18.56 -5.05 1.63
N LYS A 49 19.81 -4.85 1.20
CA LYS A 49 20.82 -5.92 1.07
C LYS A 49 21.55 -6.14 2.41
N PRO A 50 22.00 -7.37 2.70
CA PRO A 50 22.95 -7.62 3.78
C PRO A 50 24.21 -6.76 3.62
N SER A 51 24.75 -6.22 4.72
CA SER A 51 25.93 -5.35 4.72
C SER A 51 27.21 -6.08 4.30
N ASN A 52 27.26 -7.39 4.52
CA ASN A 52 28.35 -8.29 4.10
C ASN A 52 28.28 -8.67 2.62
N GLY A 53 27.28 -8.20 1.86
CA GLY A 53 27.13 -8.46 0.43
C GLY A 53 26.54 -9.82 0.09
N GLU A 54 26.06 -10.58 1.07
CA GLU A 54 25.38 -11.86 0.84
C GLU A 54 24.10 -11.70 0.01
N ASP A 55 23.68 -12.81 -0.60
CA ASP A 55 22.44 -12.87 -1.36
C ASP A 55 21.20 -12.82 -0.45
N GLY A 56 20.07 -12.43 -1.05
CA GLY A 56 18.80 -12.26 -0.32
C GLY A 56 18.67 -10.91 0.38
N LEU A 57 17.65 -10.82 1.25
CA LEU A 57 17.28 -9.61 1.98
C LEU A 57 17.97 -9.57 3.35
N SER A 58 18.39 -8.37 3.78
CA SER A 58 18.80 -8.15 5.17
C SER A 58 17.60 -8.24 6.12
N THR A 59 17.85 -8.17 7.43
CA THR A 59 16.80 -8.03 8.45
C THR A 59 15.86 -6.86 8.15
N ASP A 60 16.40 -5.71 7.74
CA ASP A 60 15.60 -4.54 7.38
C ASP A 60 14.86 -4.76 6.04
N GLY A 61 15.48 -5.42 5.06
CA GLY A 61 14.81 -5.80 3.82
C GLY A 61 13.63 -6.74 4.05
N LEU A 62 13.75 -7.68 5.00
CA LEU A 62 12.65 -8.55 5.43
C LEU A 62 11.55 -7.76 6.13
N ARG A 63 11.90 -6.81 7.01
CA ARG A 63 10.93 -5.90 7.66
C ARG A 63 10.19 -5.05 6.62
N ARG A 64 10.89 -4.55 5.60
CA ARG A 64 10.28 -3.83 4.48
C ARG A 64 9.32 -4.71 3.70
N ALA A 65 9.70 -5.93 3.36
CA ALA A 65 8.81 -6.89 2.70
C ALA A 65 7.51 -7.15 3.49
N GLN A 66 7.58 -7.14 4.83
CA GLN A 66 6.39 -7.22 5.68
C GLN A 66 5.57 -5.93 5.68
N CYS A 67 6.23 -4.78 5.72
CA CYS A 67 5.59 -3.48 5.65
C CYS A 67 4.75 -3.31 4.37
N LEU A 68 5.28 -3.74 3.21
CA LEU A 68 4.60 -3.65 1.91
C LEU A 68 3.22 -4.33 1.89
N ARG A 69 3.02 -5.35 2.72
CA ARG A 69 1.72 -6.03 2.89
C ARG A 69 0.64 -5.07 3.35
N ARG A 70 0.99 -4.06 4.16
CA ARG A 70 0.07 -3.00 4.61
C ARG A 70 -0.07 -1.90 3.56
N VAL A 71 1.03 -1.49 2.92
CA VAL A 71 1.02 -0.42 1.90
C VAL A 71 0.13 -0.78 0.71
N PHE A 72 0.33 -1.98 0.16
CA PHE A 72 -0.34 -2.45 -1.05
C PHE A 72 -1.44 -3.48 -0.76
N ASN A 73 -2.04 -3.44 0.44
CA ASN A 73 -3.09 -4.39 0.83
C ASN A 73 -4.32 -4.32 -0.11
N ALA A 74 -5.23 -5.30 0.00
CA ALA A 74 -6.40 -5.42 -0.87
C ALA A 74 -7.36 -4.20 -0.84
N ASN A 75 -7.34 -3.41 0.24
CA ASN A 75 -8.13 -2.19 0.43
C ASN A 75 -7.33 -0.92 0.11
N SER A 76 -6.07 -1.02 -0.31
CA SER A 76 -5.24 0.13 -0.67
C SER A 76 -5.77 0.80 -1.95
N THR A 77 -5.56 2.11 -2.06
CA THR A 77 -5.88 2.88 -3.27
C THR A 77 -5.05 2.44 -4.48
N PHE A 78 -3.88 1.83 -4.26
CA PHE A 78 -3.05 1.26 -5.30
C PHE A 78 -3.73 0.13 -6.08
N ASN A 79 -4.67 -0.61 -5.47
CA ASN A 79 -5.47 -1.64 -6.14
C ASN A 79 -4.64 -2.62 -7.00
N ILE A 80 -3.64 -3.27 -6.39
CA ILE A 80 -2.70 -4.15 -7.10
C ILE A 80 -3.39 -5.44 -7.53
N GLY A 81 -3.47 -5.68 -8.84
CA GLY A 81 -4.01 -6.89 -9.45
C GLY A 81 -2.96 -7.80 -10.09
N HIS A 82 -1.75 -7.28 -10.31
CA HIS A 82 -0.63 -8.04 -10.87
C HIS A 82 0.70 -7.60 -10.27
N VAL A 83 1.58 -8.56 -10.00
CA VAL A 83 2.92 -8.30 -9.46
C VAL A 83 3.94 -8.90 -10.42
N ILE A 84 4.87 -8.09 -10.88
CA ILE A 84 6.00 -8.47 -11.71
C ILE A 84 7.27 -8.27 -10.88
N ALA A 85 8.14 -9.27 -10.84
CA ALA A 85 9.43 -9.16 -10.19
C ALA A 85 10.54 -9.76 -11.04
N GLN A 86 11.76 -9.29 -10.83
CA GLN A 86 12.95 -9.86 -11.47
C GLN A 86 13.05 -11.36 -11.21
N ARG A 87 13.37 -12.11 -12.26
CA ARG A 87 13.62 -13.55 -12.15
C ARG A 87 14.87 -13.80 -11.29
N PRO A 88 14.77 -14.57 -10.20
CA PRO A 88 15.95 -15.05 -9.48
C PRO A 88 16.80 -15.95 -10.40
N THR A 89 18.12 -15.89 -10.28
CA THR A 89 19.02 -16.82 -10.95
C THR A 89 19.04 -18.18 -10.22
N ALA A 90 19.60 -19.21 -10.86
CA ALA A 90 19.58 -20.58 -10.33
C ALA A 90 20.39 -20.72 -9.02
N ASP A 91 21.41 -19.89 -8.83
CA ASP A 91 22.23 -19.82 -7.62
C ASP A 91 21.58 -19.01 -6.48
N GLY A 92 20.37 -18.47 -6.70
CA GLY A 92 19.65 -17.65 -5.72
C GLY A 92 20.06 -16.18 -5.72
N SER A 93 21.11 -15.81 -6.47
CA SER A 93 21.43 -14.41 -6.67
C SER A 93 20.29 -13.70 -7.40
N GLN A 94 20.25 -12.36 -7.30
CA GLN A 94 19.16 -11.56 -7.87
C GLN A 94 17.74 -11.89 -7.36
N GLY A 95 17.59 -12.72 -6.31
CA GLY A 95 16.29 -13.11 -5.76
C GLY A 95 15.55 -12.01 -4.98
N ARG A 96 16.26 -10.96 -4.56
CA ARG A 96 15.72 -9.89 -3.70
C ARG A 96 14.41 -9.26 -4.20
N PRO A 97 14.24 -8.89 -5.49
CA PRO A 97 12.98 -8.30 -5.94
C PRO A 97 11.80 -9.26 -5.76
N TYR A 98 11.98 -10.55 -6.06
CA TYR A 98 10.96 -11.58 -5.83
C TYR A 98 10.65 -11.73 -4.33
N ASP A 99 11.67 -11.85 -3.48
CA ASP A 99 11.48 -12.04 -2.04
C ASP A 99 10.83 -10.84 -1.36
N THR A 100 11.07 -9.63 -1.88
CA THR A 100 10.48 -8.38 -1.37
C THR A 100 8.96 -8.37 -1.50
N VAL A 101 8.41 -8.84 -2.63
CA VAL A 101 6.96 -8.79 -2.91
C VAL A 101 6.24 -10.10 -2.59
N LYS A 102 6.97 -11.19 -2.33
CA LYS A 102 6.40 -12.51 -2.07
C LYS A 102 5.38 -12.52 -0.91
N PRO A 103 5.61 -11.86 0.25
CA PRO A 103 4.62 -11.83 1.33
C PRO A 103 3.33 -11.10 0.92
N LEU A 104 3.46 -9.96 0.24
CA LEU A 104 2.32 -9.19 -0.28
C LEU A 104 1.50 -10.01 -1.28
N SER A 105 2.17 -10.65 -2.24
CA SER A 105 1.52 -11.50 -3.26
C SER A 105 0.70 -12.63 -2.62
N LYS A 106 1.22 -13.22 -1.53
CA LYS A 106 0.52 -14.25 -0.77
C LYS A 106 -0.76 -13.72 -0.13
N ASP A 107 -0.72 -12.54 0.48
CA ASP A 107 -1.89 -11.91 1.10
C ASP A 107 -2.97 -11.53 0.08
N LEU A 108 -2.56 -11.05 -1.09
CA LEU A 108 -3.47 -10.70 -2.19
C LEU A 108 -4.00 -11.92 -2.95
N GLY A 109 -3.46 -13.12 -2.72
CA GLY A 109 -3.84 -14.34 -3.44
C GLY A 109 -3.46 -14.33 -4.92
N ILE A 110 -2.50 -13.49 -5.33
CA ILE A 110 -1.99 -13.40 -6.70
C ILE A 110 -0.62 -14.07 -6.82
N LYS A 111 -0.21 -14.44 -8.02
CA LYS A 111 1.14 -14.96 -8.29
C LYS A 111 2.07 -13.81 -8.70
N VAL A 112 3.31 -13.84 -8.20
CA VAL A 112 4.39 -13.03 -8.73
C VAL A 112 4.84 -13.59 -10.07
N ASP A 113 4.72 -12.80 -11.14
CA ASP A 113 5.29 -13.14 -12.43
C ASP A 113 6.79 -12.76 -12.44
N LYS A 114 7.64 -13.75 -12.68
CA LYS A 114 9.10 -13.67 -12.56
C LYS A 114 9.78 -14.27 -13.79
N LYS A 115 9.22 -14.05 -14.97
CA LYS A 115 9.74 -14.57 -16.24
C LYS A 115 10.95 -13.79 -16.76
N CYS A 116 10.94 -12.47 -16.59
CA CYS A 116 11.94 -11.58 -17.18
C CYS A 116 13.20 -11.51 -16.30
N ASP A 117 14.36 -11.59 -16.94
CA ASP A 117 15.66 -11.33 -16.31
C ASP A 117 15.88 -9.84 -16.09
N ARG A 118 16.83 -9.51 -15.20
CA ARG A 118 17.23 -8.13 -14.85
C ARG A 118 17.34 -7.18 -16.04
N ASP A 119 17.98 -7.65 -17.10
CA ASP A 119 18.35 -6.85 -18.26
C ASP A 119 17.37 -7.01 -19.43
N ASP A 120 16.35 -7.88 -19.30
CA ASP A 120 15.33 -8.10 -20.32
C ASP A 120 14.16 -7.11 -20.18
N ILE A 121 14.46 -5.84 -20.47
CA ILE A 121 13.51 -4.73 -20.38
C ILE A 121 12.33 -4.93 -21.34
N ALA A 122 12.59 -5.46 -22.54
CA ALA A 122 11.56 -5.72 -23.55
C ALA A 122 10.55 -6.80 -23.09
N CYS A 123 10.98 -7.78 -22.30
CA CYS A 123 10.07 -8.74 -21.67
C CYS A 123 9.11 -8.03 -20.69
N VAL A 124 9.62 -7.14 -19.84
CA VAL A 124 8.79 -6.39 -18.88
C VAL A 124 7.79 -5.50 -19.60
N GLU A 125 8.23 -4.77 -20.63
CA GLU A 125 7.38 -3.94 -21.48
C GLU A 125 6.22 -4.74 -22.08
N LYS A 126 6.52 -5.90 -22.68
CA LYS A 126 5.50 -6.80 -23.26
C LYS A 126 4.51 -7.28 -22.21
N MET A 127 4.97 -7.60 -21.00
CA MET A 127 4.07 -8.02 -19.91
C MET A 127 3.11 -6.91 -19.51
N VAL A 128 3.60 -5.68 -19.36
CA VAL A 128 2.76 -4.51 -19.04
C VAL A 128 1.77 -4.21 -20.16
N LYS A 129 2.24 -4.12 -21.42
CA LYS A 129 1.39 -3.76 -22.57
C LYS A 129 0.29 -4.80 -22.85
N HIS A 130 0.54 -6.08 -22.60
CA HIS A 130 -0.43 -7.17 -22.78
C HIS A 130 -1.30 -7.46 -21.55
N TYR A 131 -1.05 -6.81 -20.41
CA TYR A 131 -1.89 -6.99 -19.24
C TYR A 131 -3.31 -6.47 -19.51
N SER A 132 -4.30 -7.32 -19.23
CA SER A 132 -5.72 -7.03 -19.40
C SER A 132 -6.56 -7.49 -18.20
N GLY A 133 -5.90 -7.86 -17.11
CA GLY A 133 -6.55 -8.22 -15.85
C GLY A 133 -7.08 -7.00 -15.09
N PRO A 134 -7.79 -7.23 -13.96
CA PRO A 134 -8.27 -6.16 -13.11
C PRO A 134 -7.12 -5.48 -12.34
N GLY A 135 -7.32 -4.24 -11.90
CA GLY A 135 -6.37 -3.54 -11.03
C GLY A 135 -5.06 -3.12 -11.71
N ASN A 136 -4.14 -2.63 -10.89
CA ASN A 136 -2.87 -2.04 -11.30
C ASN A 136 -1.71 -3.05 -11.20
N ILE A 137 -0.58 -2.69 -11.80
CA ILE A 137 0.62 -3.52 -11.84
C ILE A 137 1.63 -2.98 -10.83
N LEU A 138 2.18 -3.84 -9.98
CA LEU A 138 3.34 -3.54 -9.15
C LEU A 138 4.59 -4.21 -9.74
N ILE A 139 5.61 -3.43 -10.06
CA ILE A 139 6.92 -3.91 -10.52
C ILE A 139 7.93 -3.74 -9.40
N CYS A 140 8.56 -4.84 -8.97
CA CYS A 140 9.69 -4.81 -8.06
C CYS A 140 10.98 -5.20 -8.80
N TRP A 141 11.97 -4.32 -8.77
CA TRP A 141 13.16 -4.50 -9.63
C TRP A 141 14.46 -3.97 -9.00
N GLU A 142 15.56 -4.18 -9.71
CA GLU A 142 16.84 -3.50 -9.44
C GLU A 142 16.78 -2.03 -9.86
N HIS A 143 17.11 -1.13 -8.93
CA HIS A 143 17.08 0.32 -9.11
C HIS A 143 17.79 0.85 -10.36
N THR A 144 18.89 0.24 -10.79
CA THR A 144 19.67 0.67 -11.97
C THR A 144 18.93 0.48 -13.30
N ARG A 145 17.85 -0.30 -13.31
CA ARG A 145 17.07 -0.62 -14.51
C ARG A 145 15.70 0.04 -14.53
N MET A 146 15.22 0.60 -13.41
CA MET A 146 13.85 1.14 -13.30
C MET A 146 13.60 2.29 -14.30
N THR A 147 14.55 3.21 -14.46
CA THR A 147 14.49 4.27 -15.48
C THR A 147 14.37 3.70 -16.90
N ASN A 148 15.08 2.62 -17.21
CA ASN A 148 15.03 1.99 -18.54
C ASN A 148 13.69 1.28 -18.79
N ILE A 149 13.07 0.71 -17.73
CA ILE A 149 11.73 0.13 -17.85
C ILE A 149 10.72 1.23 -18.16
N SER A 150 10.74 2.35 -17.43
CA SER A 150 9.87 3.51 -17.73
C SER A 150 10.05 4.00 -19.17
N ALA A 151 11.31 4.13 -19.62
CA ALA A 151 11.61 4.52 -20.99
C ALA A 151 11.00 3.58 -22.04
N ALA A 152 11.08 2.27 -21.82
CA ALA A 152 10.53 1.28 -22.73
C ALA A 152 8.99 1.28 -22.75
N LEU A 153 8.33 1.68 -21.65
CA LEU A 153 6.87 1.77 -21.61
C LEU A 153 6.34 2.92 -22.45
N GLY A 154 7.03 4.06 -22.47
CA GLY A 154 6.67 5.21 -23.29
C GLY A 154 7.22 6.57 -22.83
N ASP A 155 7.91 6.64 -21.70
CA ASP A 155 8.48 7.90 -21.21
C ASP A 155 9.73 8.24 -22.05
N GLU A 156 9.68 9.32 -22.83
CA GLU A 156 10.80 9.71 -23.69
C GLU A 156 11.97 10.30 -22.90
N ASN A 157 11.73 10.78 -21.68
CA ASN A 157 12.74 11.40 -20.83
C ASN A 157 12.48 11.12 -19.34
N PRO A 158 12.54 9.84 -18.92
CA PRO A 158 12.25 9.48 -17.55
C PRO A 158 13.35 10.00 -16.62
N PRO A 159 12.99 10.44 -15.40
CA PRO A 159 13.96 10.79 -14.38
C PRO A 159 14.81 9.58 -14.00
N ILE A 160 15.94 9.84 -13.34
CA ILE A 160 16.75 8.78 -12.74
C ILE A 160 16.06 8.28 -11.48
N PHE A 161 15.87 6.96 -11.35
CA PHE A 161 15.30 6.38 -10.14
C PHE A 161 16.18 6.68 -8.93
N PRO A 162 15.62 7.15 -7.80
CA PRO A 162 16.40 7.47 -6.61
C PRO A 162 16.96 6.20 -5.96
N GLY A 163 18.08 5.70 -6.49
CA GLY A 163 18.62 4.38 -6.16
C GLY A 163 19.12 4.18 -4.73
N ASN A 164 19.20 5.23 -3.91
CA ASN A 164 19.53 5.14 -2.48
C ASN A 164 18.29 5.17 -1.58
N ASP A 165 17.13 5.46 -2.17
CA ASP A 165 15.84 5.51 -1.49
C ASP A 165 15.13 4.15 -1.65
N TYR A 166 14.94 3.44 -0.55
CA TYR A 166 14.25 2.14 -0.52
C TYR A 166 12.74 2.27 -0.40
N HIS A 167 12.26 3.48 -0.11
CA HIS A 167 10.89 3.75 0.29
C HIS A 167 10.10 4.52 -0.78
N HIS A 168 10.79 4.96 -1.82
CA HIS A 168 10.18 5.55 -3.00
C HIS A 168 9.27 4.58 -3.77
N ILE A 169 8.08 5.05 -4.13
CA ILE A 169 7.16 4.40 -5.06
C ILE A 169 7.00 5.33 -6.27
N TRP A 170 7.41 4.87 -7.44
CA TRP A 170 7.07 5.55 -8.69
C TRP A 170 5.69 5.14 -9.15
N GLU A 171 4.93 6.10 -9.65
CA GLU A 171 3.63 5.89 -10.27
C GLU A 171 3.71 6.31 -11.74
N ASP A 172 3.38 5.40 -12.65
CA ASP A 172 3.39 5.62 -14.08
C ASP A 172 1.99 5.28 -14.66
N PRO A 173 1.10 6.27 -14.74
CA PRO A 173 -0.24 6.06 -15.26
C PRO A 173 -0.22 5.92 -16.78
N TYR A 174 -1.14 5.14 -17.34
CA TYR A 174 -1.32 5.10 -18.80
C TYR A 174 -1.54 6.53 -19.35
N PRO A 175 -0.86 6.94 -20.44
CA PRO A 175 -0.18 6.15 -21.47
C PRO A 175 1.28 5.78 -21.21
N TYR A 176 1.76 5.88 -19.97
CA TYR A 176 3.13 5.59 -19.54
C TYR A 176 4.18 6.53 -20.12
N THR A 177 3.78 7.76 -20.44
CA THR A 177 4.65 8.76 -21.06
C THR A 177 5.35 9.65 -20.03
N HIS A 178 4.99 9.52 -18.75
CA HIS A 178 5.56 10.33 -17.68
C HIS A 178 5.37 9.65 -16.33
N VAL A 179 6.49 9.25 -15.72
CA VAL A 179 6.47 8.78 -14.33
C VAL A 179 6.30 9.95 -13.36
N ASN A 180 5.30 9.84 -12.49
CA ASN A 180 5.13 10.73 -11.37
C ASN A 180 6.21 10.43 -10.32
N ASN A 181 7.20 11.32 -10.23
CA ASN A 181 8.31 11.25 -9.28
C ASN A 181 8.03 12.04 -7.98
N VAL A 182 6.75 12.36 -7.69
CA VAL A 182 6.35 12.88 -6.39
C VAL A 182 6.55 11.77 -5.36
N LEU A 183 7.10 12.12 -4.19
CA LEU A 183 7.42 11.22 -3.08
C LEU A 183 6.15 10.52 -2.54
N ILE A 184 5.76 9.43 -3.18
CA ILE A 184 4.87 8.43 -2.59
C ILE A 184 5.77 7.48 -1.82
N ASN A 185 5.68 7.53 -0.50
CA ASN A 185 6.52 6.75 0.42
C ASN A 185 5.79 5.47 0.84
N GLN A 186 6.54 4.40 1.09
CA GLN A 186 6.05 3.17 1.74
C GLN A 186 5.72 3.38 3.24
N GLU A 187 6.27 4.40 3.88
CA GLU A 187 6.04 4.76 5.30
C GLU A 187 6.25 3.57 6.25
N CYS A 188 7.32 2.82 6.04
CA CYS A 188 7.69 1.66 6.84
C CYS A 188 8.28 2.08 8.20
N PRO A 189 7.60 1.79 9.33
CA PRO A 189 8.01 2.27 10.64
C PRO A 189 9.40 1.81 11.06
N GLY A 190 10.25 2.78 11.40
CA GLY A 190 11.62 2.55 11.84
C GLY A 190 12.56 2.05 10.74
N LEU A 191 12.17 2.20 9.46
CA LEU A 191 13.02 2.00 8.28
C LEU A 191 13.08 3.28 7.45
N ASP A 192 11.94 3.92 7.27
CA ASP A 192 11.82 5.13 6.46
C ASP A 192 11.98 6.32 7.41
N THR A 193 13.15 6.95 7.38
CA THR A 193 13.41 8.13 8.21
C THR A 193 13.05 9.38 7.43
N HIS A 194 12.04 10.11 7.90
CA HIS A 194 11.83 11.46 7.43
C HIS A 194 12.80 12.41 8.14
N PRO A 195 13.33 13.45 7.47
CA PRO A 195 14.12 14.48 8.12
C PRO A 195 13.38 15.09 9.32
N GLU A 196 12.06 15.31 9.20
CA GLU A 196 11.21 15.81 10.29
C GLU A 196 11.17 14.90 11.53
N ASP A 197 11.20 13.58 11.38
CA ASP A 197 11.15 12.65 12.53
C ASP A 197 12.40 12.78 13.41
N LYS A 198 13.55 13.02 12.79
CA LYS A 198 14.81 13.24 13.51
C LYS A 198 14.72 14.51 14.36
N TYR A 199 14.16 15.59 13.82
CA TYR A 199 14.00 16.84 14.56
C TYR A 199 12.92 16.75 15.63
N LEU A 200 11.85 15.97 15.42
CA LEU A 200 10.81 15.75 16.42
C LEU A 200 11.37 14.98 17.64
N ILE A 201 12.16 13.92 17.41
CA ILE A 201 12.79 13.16 18.49
C ILE A 201 13.83 14.00 19.22
N ILE A 202 14.69 14.73 18.50
CA ILE A 202 15.66 15.65 19.13
C ILE A 202 14.92 16.72 19.93
N GLY A 203 13.84 17.30 19.39
CA GLY A 203 13.02 18.29 20.08
C GLY A 203 12.40 17.75 21.36
N LEU A 204 11.81 16.55 21.33
CA LEU A 204 11.24 15.90 22.50
C LEU A 204 12.30 15.63 23.58
N VAL A 205 13.48 15.15 23.20
CA VAL A 205 14.60 14.90 24.11
C VAL A 205 15.08 16.21 24.75
N VAL A 206 15.24 17.28 23.98
CA VAL A 206 15.65 18.60 24.49
C VAL A 206 14.62 19.16 25.48
N VAL A 207 13.32 19.05 25.19
CA VAL A 207 12.25 19.51 26.10
C VAL A 207 12.26 18.72 27.41
N LEU A 208 12.40 17.39 27.35
CA LEU A 208 12.46 16.56 28.55
C LEU A 208 13.70 16.87 29.40
N VAL A 209 14.87 17.04 28.77
CA VAL A 209 16.12 17.38 29.47
C VAL A 209 16.03 18.75 30.13
N LEU A 210 15.57 19.78 29.41
CA LEU A 210 15.41 21.13 29.98
C LEU A 210 14.35 21.16 31.08
N GLY A 211 13.26 20.39 30.94
CA GLY A 211 12.24 20.25 31.98
C GLY A 211 12.78 19.64 33.26
N VAL A 212 13.58 18.58 33.16
CA VAL A 212 14.21 17.92 34.33
C VAL A 212 15.24 18.84 35.00
N ILE A 213 16.07 19.54 34.21
CA ILE A 213 17.04 20.51 34.75
C ILE A 213 16.32 21.66 35.44
N GLY A 214 15.26 22.22 34.83
CA GLY A 214 14.45 23.29 35.40
C GLY A 214 13.80 22.88 36.73
N ALA A 215 13.23 21.67 36.79
CA ALA A 215 12.67 21.11 38.01
C ALA A 215 13.75 20.91 39.10
N GLY A 216 14.93 20.43 38.73
CA GLY A 216 16.07 20.26 39.64
C GLY A 216 16.56 21.59 40.22
N VAL A 217 16.70 22.63 39.40
CA VAL A 217 17.09 23.99 39.85
C VAL A 217 16.01 24.61 40.74
N ALA A 218 14.73 24.46 40.38
CA ALA A 218 13.63 24.94 41.20
C ALA A 218 13.59 24.24 42.57
N PHE A 219 13.80 22.92 42.59
CA PHE A 219 13.87 22.14 43.82
C PHE A 219 15.09 22.51 44.69
N TRP A 220 16.26 22.68 44.08
CA TRP A 220 17.47 23.11 44.79
C TRP A 220 17.29 24.51 45.41
N LYS A 221 16.72 25.46 44.66
CA LYS A 221 16.42 26.82 45.15
C LYS A 221 15.27 26.89 46.16
N PHE A 222 14.38 25.90 46.18
CA PHE A 222 13.40 25.74 47.25
C PHE A 222 14.10 25.29 48.53
N ARG A 223 15.00 24.29 48.44
CA ARG A 223 15.76 23.76 49.58
C ARG A 223 16.67 24.81 50.23
N GLU A 224 17.32 25.67 49.45
CA GLU A 224 18.15 26.75 50.01
C GLU A 224 17.35 27.81 50.79
N ARG A 225 16.05 27.96 50.50
CA ARG A 225 15.16 28.92 51.18
C ARG A 225 14.60 28.43 52.51
N ASP A 226 14.83 27.16 52.84
CA ASP A 226 14.45 26.57 54.11
C ASP A 226 15.62 26.59 55.13
N ASP A 227 16.84 26.98 54.71
CA ASP A 227 18.05 26.97 55.55
C ASP A 227 18.41 28.36 56.15
N ASP A 228 17.67 29.43 55.81
CA ASP A 228 17.95 30.83 56.19
C ASP A 228 16.92 31.43 57.17
N GLY A 229 16.68 30.79 58.33
CA GLY A 229 15.80 31.41 59.33
C GLY A 229 15.64 30.72 60.69
N TYR A 230 16.69 30.65 61.50
CA TYR A 230 16.53 30.67 62.95
C TYR A 230 17.69 31.44 63.61
N GLU A 231 17.59 32.76 63.65
CA GLU A 231 18.35 33.55 64.62
C GLU A 231 17.74 33.35 66.01
N VAL A 232 18.56 32.86 66.94
CA VAL A 232 18.25 32.80 68.36
C VAL A 232 18.29 34.22 68.89
N ILE A 233 17.12 34.77 69.21
CA ILE A 233 16.99 36.01 69.98
C ILE A 233 17.33 35.68 71.43
N GLU A 234 18.55 36.04 71.87
CA GLU A 234 18.94 36.07 73.29
C GLU A 234 18.38 37.29 74.02
#